data_AF-A0A8S1UDW5-F1
#
_entry.id   AF-A0A8S1UDW5-F1
#
_cell.length_a   1.000
_cell.length_b   1.000
_cell.length_c   1.000
_cell.angle_alpha   90.00
_cell.angle_beta   90.00
_cell.angle_gamma   90.00
#
_symmetry.space_group_name_H-M   'P 1'
#
loop_
_entity.id
_entity.type
_entity.pdbx_description
1 polymer ?
#
loop_
_entity_poly.entity_id
_entity_poly.type
_entity_poly.pdbx_seq_one_letter_code
_entity_poly.pdbx_strand_id
1 'polypeptide(L)'
;MNFCEFIQITVEGEDKLEEIRIALARLEMFELNTVYKRLDQPRQNAMKEESILEFLDDNNLQVTQEELNYIFRVLDVDRDNLITLADFQQAILPKTNDQVKDQALNHKSYEMPQSMLLPKEVEATLTAFFEQLKTNYNQYSNIQEPINLNELAIFESENLITLDSLKNWLQSINQEIEDQILEKFLIIIDSNPNNLQNLIDQIFYQIEQQDDQQNEAPQQEQEQPKQNQIEVQDINYSQPDLQKSDALQESFNPNQTQKQHPNQEQSEQKKDEKQDQIVQSKLLQESQPYYTESPLLNYYHLQIRDEEDKIKKLCDELNIPNIYTQKREESGLIKYYEKEIAREQEICNRLFQESRQTGVPSKISKSTFTPDPLYLDDYQRELIRIDNEIRKEATNISFLSSKFDNSIGLSTSHLRYESPRKNQESYLYDNFSGQKKQFGFQ
;
A
#
# COMPACT_ATOMS: atom_id res chain seq x y z
N MET A 1 20.26 32.76 -5.26
CA MET A 1 20.43 31.34 -4.85
C MET A 1 20.65 30.47 -6.11
N ASN A 2 21.13 29.22 -6.01
CA ASN A 2 21.63 28.49 -7.19
C ASN A 2 20.56 27.58 -7.82
N PHE A 3 20.14 27.86 -9.06
CA PHE A 3 19.19 27.01 -9.79
C PHE A 3 19.76 25.60 -10.04
N CYS A 4 21.09 25.44 -10.12
CA CYS A 4 21.70 24.10 -10.13
C CYS A 4 21.40 23.30 -8.88
N GLU A 5 21.33 23.92 -7.70
CA GLU A 5 21.00 23.21 -6.45
C GLU A 5 19.57 22.68 -6.51
N PHE A 6 18.64 23.48 -7.02
CA PHE A 6 17.27 23.04 -7.29
C PHE A 6 17.21 21.86 -8.28
N ILE A 7 17.95 21.93 -9.39
CA ILE A 7 18.04 20.82 -10.37
C ILE A 7 18.59 19.56 -9.69
N GLN A 8 19.69 19.67 -8.94
CA GLN A 8 20.34 18.54 -8.27
C GLN A 8 19.39 17.89 -7.27
N ILE A 9 18.78 18.67 -6.38
CA ILE A 9 17.81 18.16 -5.40
C ILE A 9 16.64 17.45 -6.10
N THR A 10 16.14 18.03 -7.20
CA THR A 10 15.03 17.43 -7.96
C THR A 10 15.42 16.10 -8.58
N VAL A 11 16.59 16.02 -9.22
CA VAL A 11 17.06 14.78 -9.85
C VAL A 11 17.33 13.71 -8.81
N GLU A 12 18.01 14.04 -7.71
CA GLU A 12 18.29 13.10 -6.62
C GLU A 12 17.01 12.60 -5.94
N GLY A 13 16.06 13.50 -5.72
CA GLY A 13 14.76 13.18 -5.12
C GLY A 13 13.94 12.24 -5.99
N GLU A 14 13.88 12.49 -7.30
CA GLU A 14 13.14 11.64 -8.23
C GLU A 14 13.84 10.30 -8.49
N ASP A 15 15.17 10.25 -8.55
CA ASP A 15 15.94 8.99 -8.64
C ASP A 15 15.58 8.06 -7.46
N LYS A 16 15.56 8.59 -6.22
CA LYS A 16 15.19 7.82 -5.02
C LYS A 16 13.73 7.39 -5.03
N LEU A 17 12.82 8.28 -5.44
CA LEU A 17 11.41 7.91 -5.59
C LEU A 17 11.25 6.79 -6.61
N GLU A 18 11.94 6.86 -7.73
CA GLU A 18 11.88 5.83 -8.77
C GLU A 18 12.39 4.47 -8.28
N GLU A 19 13.47 4.44 -7.50
CA GLU A 19 13.94 3.21 -6.85
C GLU A 19 12.86 2.60 -5.94
N ILE A 20 12.17 3.44 -5.14
CA ILE A 20 11.08 3.00 -4.27
C ILE A 20 9.88 2.52 -5.08
N ARG A 21 9.49 3.22 -6.16
CA ARG A 21 8.40 2.79 -7.05
C ARG A 21 8.70 1.43 -7.67
N ILE A 22 9.94 1.21 -8.12
CA ILE A 22 10.39 -0.09 -8.66
C ILE A 22 10.35 -1.18 -7.59
N ALA A 23 10.79 -0.88 -6.37
CA ALA A 23 10.74 -1.83 -5.26
C ALA A 23 9.30 -2.22 -4.92
N LEU A 24 8.41 -1.23 -4.80
CA LEU A 24 7.00 -1.41 -4.50
C LEU A 24 6.30 -2.25 -5.58
N ALA A 25 6.51 -1.90 -6.85
CA ALA A 25 5.94 -2.58 -8.00
C ALA A 25 6.40 -4.05 -8.15
N ARG A 26 7.54 -4.43 -7.56
CA ARG A 26 8.04 -5.81 -7.56
C ARG A 26 7.43 -6.69 -6.46
N LEU A 27 6.77 -6.11 -5.46
CA LEU A 27 6.15 -6.89 -4.38
C LEU A 27 4.93 -7.63 -4.94
N GLU A 28 4.89 -8.95 -4.76
CA GLU A 28 3.81 -9.81 -5.28
C GLU A 28 2.41 -9.38 -4.81
N MET A 29 2.34 -8.84 -3.58
CA MET A 29 1.10 -8.39 -2.96
C MET A 29 0.80 -6.90 -3.19
N PHE A 30 1.65 -6.17 -3.93
CA PHE A 30 1.33 -4.79 -4.31
C PHE A 30 0.27 -4.82 -5.39
N GLU A 31 -0.96 -4.42 -5.08
CA GLU A 31 -1.99 -4.22 -6.10
C GLU A 31 -2.55 -2.80 -5.99
N LEU A 32 -2.50 -2.10 -7.12
CA LEU A 32 -2.70 -0.65 -7.19
C LEU A 32 -4.06 -0.22 -6.60
N ASN A 33 -5.16 -0.89 -6.96
CA ASN A 33 -6.48 -0.53 -6.46
C ASN A 33 -6.61 -0.77 -4.96
N THR A 34 -5.99 -1.83 -4.45
CA THR A 34 -6.01 -2.17 -3.04
C THR A 34 -5.23 -1.15 -2.23
N VAL A 35 -4.04 -0.76 -2.70
CA VAL A 35 -3.25 0.30 -2.09
C VAL A 35 -3.98 1.65 -2.13
N TYR A 36 -4.59 2.00 -3.26
CA TYR A 36 -5.42 3.20 -3.35
C TYR A 36 -6.57 3.17 -2.33
N LYS A 37 -7.29 2.04 -2.23
CA LYS A 37 -8.38 1.86 -1.25
C LYS A 37 -7.91 1.84 0.19
N ARG A 38 -6.63 1.51 0.47
CA ARG A 38 -6.03 1.64 1.81
C ARG A 38 -5.96 3.11 2.21
N LEU A 39 -5.48 3.94 1.29
CA LEU A 39 -5.28 5.37 1.48
C LEU A 39 -6.61 6.13 1.44
N ASP A 40 -7.55 5.77 0.55
CA ASP A 40 -8.90 6.34 0.48
C ASP A 40 -9.80 5.72 1.56
N GLN A 41 -9.65 6.08 2.83
CA GLN A 41 -10.67 5.81 3.86
C GLN A 41 -11.60 7.03 4.01
N PRO A 42 -12.95 6.85 4.00
CA PRO A 42 -13.72 5.60 4.02
C PRO A 42 -14.14 5.06 2.62
N ARG A 43 -13.32 5.21 1.58
CA ARG A 43 -13.55 4.79 0.17
C ARG A 43 -14.53 5.68 -0.57
N GLN A 44 -14.23 6.97 -0.63
CA GLN A 44 -15.05 7.96 -1.34
C GLN A 44 -14.73 8.03 -2.84
N ASN A 45 -13.79 7.20 -3.31
CA ASN A 45 -13.20 7.18 -4.65
C ASN A 45 -12.41 8.45 -4.99
N ALA A 46 -12.05 9.25 -3.98
CA ALA A 46 -11.21 10.44 -4.12
C ALA A 46 -10.49 10.65 -2.80
N MET A 47 -9.16 10.57 -2.80
CA MET A 47 -8.37 10.79 -1.59
C MET A 47 -8.25 12.29 -1.30
N LYS A 48 -8.40 12.62 -0.02
CA LYS A 48 -8.20 13.96 0.52
C LYS A 48 -6.96 13.99 1.41
N GLU A 49 -6.53 15.19 1.79
CA GLU A 49 -5.40 15.39 2.69
C GLU A 49 -5.55 14.61 4.00
N GLU A 50 -6.76 14.55 4.57
CA GLU A 50 -7.00 13.86 5.84
C GLU A 50 -6.76 12.34 5.73
N SER A 51 -7.07 11.77 4.57
CA SER A 51 -6.89 10.33 4.33
C SER A 51 -5.41 9.95 4.21
N ILE A 52 -4.59 10.85 3.62
CA ILE A 52 -3.13 10.69 3.62
C ILE A 52 -2.59 10.81 5.04
N LEU A 53 -3.03 11.84 5.79
CA LEU A 53 -2.57 12.05 7.16
C LEU A 53 -2.86 10.84 8.06
N GLU A 54 -4.06 10.25 7.96
CA GLU A 54 -4.43 9.03 8.68
C GLU A 54 -3.46 7.87 8.37
N PHE A 55 -3.13 7.66 7.10
CA PHE A 55 -2.16 6.63 6.72
C PHE A 55 -0.76 6.90 7.28
N LEU A 56 -0.31 8.16 7.26
CA LEU A 56 1.00 8.54 7.79
C LEU A 56 1.06 8.33 9.31
N ASP A 57 0.00 8.67 10.03
CA ASP A 57 -0.13 8.44 11.47
C ASP A 57 -0.14 6.96 11.83
N ASP A 58 -0.90 6.13 11.10
CA ASP A 58 -0.91 4.67 11.27
C ASP A 58 0.50 4.06 11.13
N ASN A 59 1.33 4.66 10.28
CA ASN A 59 2.69 4.23 10.00
C ASN A 59 3.76 4.99 10.82
N ASN A 60 3.35 5.78 11.82
CA ASN A 60 4.23 6.57 12.70
C ASN A 60 5.14 7.57 11.95
N LEU A 61 4.72 8.03 10.77
CA LEU A 61 5.42 9.04 9.99
C LEU A 61 4.83 10.42 10.28
N GLN A 62 5.44 11.12 11.21
CA GLN A 62 5.00 12.47 11.59
C GLN A 62 5.34 13.48 10.50
N VAL A 63 4.36 14.29 10.08
CA VAL A 63 4.53 15.36 9.09
C VAL A 63 3.96 16.69 9.59
N THR A 64 4.52 17.81 9.13
CA THR A 64 3.93 19.14 9.31
C THR A 64 2.79 19.34 8.30
N GLN A 65 1.94 20.34 8.52
CA GLN A 65 0.90 20.69 7.54
C GLN A 65 1.51 21.08 6.18
N GLU A 66 2.67 21.73 6.17
CA GLU A 66 3.32 22.14 4.94
C GLU A 66 3.87 20.95 4.14
N GLU A 67 4.46 19.99 4.85
CA GLU A 67 4.89 18.71 4.29
C GLU A 67 3.70 17.91 3.72
N LEU A 68 2.58 17.87 4.44
CA LEU A 68 1.34 17.20 4.00
C LEU A 68 0.78 17.86 2.73
N ASN A 69 0.70 19.19 2.70
CA ASN A 69 0.24 19.94 1.53
C ASN A 69 1.15 19.68 0.32
N TYR A 70 2.47 19.62 0.52
CA TYR A 70 3.41 19.26 -0.54
C TYR A 70 3.16 17.83 -1.05
N ILE A 71 3.05 16.86 -0.16
CA ILE A 71 2.74 15.46 -0.52
C ILE A 71 1.46 15.39 -1.34
N PHE A 72 0.40 16.08 -0.90
CA PHE A 72 -0.88 16.12 -1.60
C PHE A 72 -0.73 16.70 -3.01
N ARG A 73 -0.08 17.86 -3.18
CA ARG A 73 0.16 18.49 -4.50
C ARG A 73 1.01 17.65 -5.46
N VAL A 74 1.89 16.80 -4.95
CA VAL A 74 2.68 15.88 -5.77
C VAL A 74 1.81 14.73 -6.28
N LEU A 75 0.85 14.29 -5.48
CA LEU A 75 -0.08 13.22 -5.84
C LEU A 75 -1.25 13.70 -6.70
N ASP A 76 -1.71 14.95 -6.52
CA ASP A 76 -2.75 15.60 -7.30
C ASP A 76 -2.17 16.14 -8.62
N VAL A 77 -2.14 15.28 -9.64
CA VAL A 77 -1.44 15.56 -10.91
C VAL A 77 -2.20 16.61 -11.74
N ASP A 78 -3.54 16.56 -11.75
CA ASP A 78 -4.37 17.47 -12.55
C ASP A 78 -4.81 18.74 -11.80
N ARG A 79 -4.52 18.84 -10.50
CA ARG A 79 -4.69 20.02 -9.63
C ARG A 79 -6.15 20.37 -9.37
N ASP A 80 -7.03 19.37 -9.34
CA ASP A 80 -8.44 19.57 -9.02
C ASP A 80 -8.72 19.53 -7.49
N ASN A 81 -7.69 19.33 -6.67
CA ASN A 81 -7.72 19.12 -5.23
C ASN A 81 -8.32 17.77 -4.80
N LEU A 82 -8.34 16.78 -5.69
CA LEU A 82 -8.76 15.42 -5.42
C LEU A 82 -7.75 14.45 -6.04
N ILE A 83 -7.21 13.53 -5.25
CA ILE A 83 -6.33 12.52 -5.83
C ILE A 83 -7.19 11.34 -6.27
N THR A 84 -7.39 11.21 -7.58
CA THR A 84 -8.09 10.07 -8.16
C THR A 84 -7.17 8.85 -8.27
N LEU A 85 -7.73 7.69 -8.62
CA LEU A 85 -6.93 6.51 -8.91
C LEU A 85 -5.94 6.75 -10.07
N ALA A 86 -6.31 7.58 -11.05
CA ALA A 86 -5.43 7.88 -12.19
C ALA A 86 -4.21 8.69 -11.75
N ASP A 87 -4.41 9.70 -10.90
CA ASP A 87 -3.32 10.52 -10.36
C ASP A 87 -2.40 9.67 -9.47
N PHE A 88 -3.01 8.88 -8.59
CA PHE A 88 -2.26 7.96 -7.73
C PHE A 88 -1.44 6.95 -8.55
N GLN A 89 -2.04 6.38 -9.61
CA GLN A 89 -1.33 5.47 -10.52
C GLN A 89 -0.12 6.14 -11.16
N GLN A 90 -0.27 7.38 -11.63
CA GLN A 90 0.81 8.14 -12.26
C GLN A 90 1.92 8.49 -11.27
N ALA A 91 1.57 8.73 -10.00
CA ALA A 91 2.52 9.06 -8.96
C ALA A 91 3.28 7.84 -8.40
N ILE A 92 2.62 6.68 -8.29
CA ILE A 92 3.14 5.52 -7.55
C ILE A 92 3.83 4.46 -8.42
N LEU A 93 3.50 4.38 -9.71
CA LEU A 93 4.10 3.39 -10.60
C LEU A 93 5.44 3.86 -11.17
N PRO A 94 6.37 2.93 -11.47
CA PRO A 94 7.65 3.27 -12.10
C PRO A 94 7.46 4.09 -13.37
N LYS A 95 8.28 5.13 -13.54
CA LYS A 95 8.25 6.02 -14.72
C LYS A 95 9.28 5.63 -15.78
N THR A 96 10.37 4.98 -15.38
CA THR A 96 11.52 4.66 -16.23
C THR A 96 11.63 3.17 -16.59
N ASN A 97 10.81 2.32 -15.97
CA ASN A 97 10.85 0.87 -16.18
C ASN A 97 9.47 0.29 -16.55
N ASP A 98 9.15 0.33 -17.83
CA ASP A 98 7.87 -0.13 -18.38
C ASP A 98 7.58 -1.61 -18.06
N GLN A 99 8.60 -2.47 -18.04
CA GLN A 99 8.41 -3.89 -17.74
C GLN A 99 7.93 -4.12 -16.30
N VAL A 100 8.51 -3.40 -15.33
CA VAL A 100 8.12 -3.49 -13.92
C VAL A 100 6.76 -2.81 -13.71
N LYS A 101 6.50 -1.70 -14.41
CA LYS A 101 5.19 -1.04 -14.42
C LYS A 101 4.09 -1.98 -14.93
N ASP A 102 4.31 -2.61 -16.08
CA ASP A 102 3.37 -3.58 -16.66
C ASP A 102 3.16 -4.77 -15.72
N GLN A 103 4.22 -5.25 -15.06
CA GLN A 103 4.09 -6.31 -14.06
C GLN A 103 3.14 -5.91 -12.93
N ALA A 104 3.32 -4.73 -12.33
CA ALA A 104 2.48 -4.24 -11.25
C ALA A 104 1.01 -4.04 -11.67
N LEU A 105 0.76 -3.57 -12.90
CA LEU A 105 -0.59 -3.43 -13.45
C LEU A 105 -1.30 -4.79 -13.65
N ASN A 106 -0.54 -5.88 -13.76
CA ASN A 106 -1.06 -7.24 -13.94
C ASN A 106 -1.12 -8.05 -12.63
N HIS A 107 -0.81 -7.45 -11.48
CA HIS A 107 -0.93 -8.13 -10.20
C HIS A 107 -2.39 -8.51 -9.90
N LYS A 108 -2.58 -9.65 -9.23
CA LYS A 108 -3.92 -10.17 -8.94
C LYS A 108 -4.59 -9.29 -7.90
N SER A 109 -5.74 -8.73 -8.25
CA SER A 109 -6.59 -8.03 -7.30
C SER A 109 -7.00 -8.95 -6.15
N TYR A 110 -6.97 -8.40 -4.95
CA TYR A 110 -7.50 -9.02 -3.75
C TYR A 110 -8.40 -8.02 -3.03
N GLU A 111 -9.36 -8.52 -2.27
CA GLU A 111 -10.21 -7.66 -1.45
C GLU A 111 -9.55 -7.47 -0.10
N MET A 112 -9.46 -6.21 0.32
CA MET A 112 -9.00 -5.83 1.64
C MET A 112 -10.18 -5.21 2.41
N PRO A 113 -10.44 -5.64 3.66
CA PRO A 113 -11.44 -5.02 4.52
C PRO A 113 -11.16 -3.52 4.79
N GLN A 114 -12.18 -2.78 5.22
CA GLN A 114 -11.98 -1.41 5.69
C GLN A 114 -11.14 -1.41 6.98
N SER A 115 -10.33 -0.37 7.19
CA SER A 115 -9.46 -0.22 8.37
C SER A 115 -8.36 -1.28 8.53
N MET A 116 -8.13 -2.12 7.51
CA MET A 116 -7.03 -3.08 7.51
C MET A 116 -5.76 -2.49 6.88
N LEU A 117 -4.61 -2.79 7.48
CA LEU A 117 -3.30 -2.46 6.93
C LEU A 117 -2.96 -3.37 5.74
N LEU A 118 -2.17 -2.86 4.80
CA LEU A 118 -1.61 -3.65 3.72
C LEU A 118 -0.64 -4.70 4.28
N PRO A 119 -0.27 -5.70 3.47
CA PRO A 119 0.89 -6.53 3.75
C PRO A 119 2.08 -5.67 4.16
N LYS A 120 2.74 -6.04 5.26
CA LYS A 120 3.80 -5.28 5.94
C LYS A 120 4.87 -4.76 4.99
N GLU A 121 5.30 -5.56 4.02
CA GLU A 121 6.30 -5.15 3.02
C GLU A 121 5.76 -4.02 2.14
N VAL A 122 4.51 -4.13 1.69
CA VAL A 122 3.84 -3.12 0.88
C VAL A 122 3.61 -1.84 1.69
N GLU A 123 3.08 -1.96 2.91
CA GLU A 123 2.84 -0.82 3.81
C GLU A 123 4.16 -0.09 4.13
N ALA A 124 5.24 -0.84 4.42
CA ALA A 124 6.54 -0.26 4.71
C ALA A 124 7.18 0.43 3.50
N THR A 125 7.14 -0.18 2.31
CA THR A 125 7.69 0.44 1.10
C THR A 125 6.86 1.65 0.66
N LEU A 126 5.54 1.62 0.84
CA LEU A 126 4.67 2.78 0.61
C LEU A 126 4.96 3.90 1.61
N THR A 127 5.20 3.57 2.88
CA THR A 127 5.62 4.55 3.90
C THR A 127 6.96 5.20 3.51
N ALA A 128 7.92 4.41 2.99
CA ALA A 128 9.19 4.93 2.52
C ALA A 128 9.03 5.91 1.34
N PHE A 129 8.04 5.69 0.46
CA PHE A 129 7.70 6.63 -0.62
C PHE A 129 7.29 7.99 -0.05
N PHE A 130 6.38 8.02 0.93
CA PHE A 130 5.96 9.26 1.59
C PHE A 130 7.09 9.91 2.41
N GLU A 131 7.92 9.11 3.08
CA GLU A 131 9.11 9.61 3.79
C GLU A 131 10.11 10.26 2.83
N GLN A 132 10.25 9.73 1.61
CA GLN A 132 11.07 10.34 0.57
C GLN A 132 10.47 11.64 0.04
N LEU A 133 9.14 11.73 -0.16
CA LEU A 133 8.48 12.99 -0.51
C LEU A 133 8.70 14.06 0.57
N LYS A 134 8.52 13.69 1.83
CA LYS A 134 8.83 14.56 2.97
C LYS A 134 10.30 15.02 2.96
N THR A 135 11.23 14.11 2.66
CA THR A 135 12.66 14.43 2.55
C THR A 135 12.92 15.43 1.44
N ASN A 136 12.29 15.24 0.27
CA ASN A 136 12.40 16.16 -0.86
C ASN A 136 11.90 17.56 -0.47
N TYR A 137 10.72 17.66 0.18
CA TYR A 137 10.21 18.94 0.70
C TYR A 137 11.21 19.64 1.61
N ASN A 138 11.77 18.93 2.58
CA ASN A 138 12.75 19.50 3.52
C ASN A 138 14.05 19.94 2.85
N GLN A 139 14.43 19.34 1.71
CA GLN A 139 15.55 19.82 0.91
C GLN A 139 15.18 21.12 0.19
N TYR A 140 13.98 21.18 -0.39
CA TYR A 140 13.47 22.38 -1.06
C TYR A 140 13.23 23.56 -0.12
N SER A 141 12.81 23.33 1.13
CA SER A 141 12.59 24.40 2.11
C SER A 141 13.88 25.16 2.48
N ASN A 142 15.06 24.59 2.17
CA ASN A 142 16.33 25.30 2.32
C ASN A 142 16.58 26.31 1.18
N ILE A 143 15.79 26.26 0.11
CA ILE A 143 15.83 27.20 -1.01
C ILE A 143 14.98 28.42 -0.64
N GLN A 144 15.65 29.48 -0.17
CA GLN A 144 15.06 30.72 0.34
C GLN A 144 14.48 31.65 -0.74
N GLU A 145 14.94 31.56 -1.99
CA GLU A 145 14.51 32.46 -3.07
C GLU A 145 13.68 31.70 -4.11
N PRO A 146 12.43 32.12 -4.37
CA PRO A 146 11.62 31.50 -5.41
C PRO A 146 12.28 31.70 -6.78
N ILE A 147 12.21 30.66 -7.61
CA ILE A 147 12.78 30.67 -8.95
C ILE A 147 11.86 31.48 -9.87
N ASN A 148 12.35 32.61 -10.37
CA ASN A 148 11.60 33.43 -11.32
C ASN A 148 11.78 32.91 -12.76
N LEU A 149 10.79 32.19 -13.29
CA LEU A 149 10.82 31.68 -14.66
C LEU A 149 10.93 32.79 -15.72
N ASN A 150 10.48 34.01 -15.43
CA ASN A 150 10.58 35.12 -16.39
C ASN A 150 12.03 35.55 -16.66
N GLU A 151 12.95 35.21 -15.77
CA GLU A 151 14.39 35.46 -15.93
C GLU A 151 15.09 34.32 -16.69
N LEU A 152 14.42 33.19 -16.87
CA LEU A 152 14.92 32.07 -17.67
C LEU A 152 14.71 32.39 -19.15
N ALA A 153 15.69 33.05 -19.76
CA ALA A 153 15.78 33.17 -21.22
C ALA A 153 16.17 31.82 -21.88
N ILE A 154 15.57 30.72 -21.42
CA ILE A 154 15.85 29.34 -21.83
C ILE A 154 14.94 28.84 -22.95
N PHE A 155 13.88 29.58 -23.28
CA PHE A 155 12.88 29.11 -24.23
C PHE A 155 13.35 29.34 -25.67
N GLU A 156 13.45 28.25 -26.44
CA GLU A 156 13.67 28.31 -27.88
C GLU A 156 12.35 28.55 -28.64
N SER A 157 12.41 28.67 -29.97
CA SER A 157 11.30 29.05 -30.86
C SER A 157 10.05 28.15 -30.79
N GLU A 158 10.13 27.02 -30.09
CA GLU A 158 9.04 26.06 -29.91
C GLU A 158 8.56 25.93 -28.46
N ASN A 159 8.97 26.83 -27.56
CA ASN A 159 8.69 26.74 -26.12
C ASN A 159 9.14 25.42 -25.48
N LEU A 160 10.19 24.79 -26.02
CA LEU A 160 10.83 23.63 -25.40
C LEU A 160 12.11 24.06 -24.72
N ILE A 161 12.44 23.37 -23.62
CA ILE A 161 13.71 23.52 -22.91
C ILE A 161 14.65 22.44 -23.43
N THR A 162 15.69 22.84 -24.17
CA THR A 162 16.71 21.93 -24.70
C THR A 162 17.90 21.83 -23.72
N LEU A 163 18.71 20.77 -23.84
CA LEU A 163 19.94 20.64 -23.06
C LEU A 163 20.87 21.83 -23.29
N ASP A 164 21.05 22.25 -24.55
CA ASP A 164 21.93 23.34 -24.92
C ASP A 164 21.41 24.70 -24.40
N SER A 165 20.10 24.98 -24.53
CA SER A 165 19.51 26.24 -24.02
C SER A 165 19.63 26.34 -22.49
N LEU A 166 19.33 25.26 -21.78
CA LEU A 166 19.44 25.20 -20.31
C LEU A 166 20.89 25.36 -19.85
N LYS A 167 21.82 24.66 -20.50
CA LYS A 167 23.26 24.73 -20.21
C LYS A 167 23.84 26.12 -20.49
N ASN A 168 23.51 26.71 -21.64
CA ASN A 168 23.96 28.05 -22.02
C ASN A 168 23.45 29.11 -21.03
N TRP A 169 22.19 28.98 -20.58
CA TRP A 169 21.62 29.88 -19.60
C TRP A 169 22.31 29.74 -18.22
N LEU A 170 22.54 28.50 -17.75
CA LEU A 170 23.30 28.26 -16.52
C LEU A 170 24.70 28.89 -16.58
N GLN A 171 25.40 28.72 -17.71
CA GLN A 171 26.70 29.36 -17.93
C GLN A 171 26.62 30.89 -17.92
N SER A 172 25.53 31.47 -18.43
CA SER A 172 25.34 32.93 -18.43
C SER A 172 25.22 33.52 -17.02
N ILE A 173 24.76 32.74 -16.05
CA ILE A 173 24.70 33.10 -14.62
C ILE A 173 25.88 32.53 -13.83
N ASN A 174 26.96 32.12 -14.51
CA ASN A 174 28.19 31.57 -13.93
C ASN A 174 27.94 30.34 -13.04
N GLN A 175 27.04 29.47 -13.49
CA GLN A 175 26.74 28.18 -12.88
C GLN A 175 27.04 27.06 -13.87
N GLU A 176 27.57 25.95 -13.37
CA GLU A 176 27.86 24.76 -14.15
C GLU A 176 27.29 23.53 -13.44
N ILE A 177 26.85 22.56 -14.22
CA ILE A 177 26.26 21.31 -13.75
C ILE A 177 26.58 20.22 -14.78
N GLU A 178 26.68 18.97 -14.33
CA GLU A 178 27.01 17.85 -15.20
C GLU A 178 25.87 17.56 -16.20
N ASP A 179 26.22 17.29 -17.46
CA ASP A 179 25.25 17.05 -18.53
C ASP A 179 24.29 15.89 -18.20
N GLN A 180 24.77 14.86 -17.50
CA GLN A 180 23.93 13.73 -17.07
C GLN A 180 22.80 14.16 -16.12
N ILE A 181 23.06 15.12 -15.24
CA ILE A 181 22.05 15.64 -14.31
C ILE A 181 21.03 16.49 -15.08
N LEU A 182 21.48 17.30 -16.05
CA LEU A 182 20.58 18.08 -16.91
C LEU A 182 19.69 17.18 -17.77
N GLU A 183 20.24 16.13 -18.38
CA GLU A 183 19.46 15.18 -19.17
C GLU A 183 18.35 14.52 -18.34
N LYS A 184 18.68 14.07 -17.11
CA LYS A 184 17.67 13.54 -16.17
C LYS A 184 16.62 14.59 -15.82
N PHE A 185 17.04 15.82 -15.51
CA PHE A 185 16.12 16.89 -15.18
C PHE A 185 15.15 17.19 -16.33
N LEU A 186 15.65 17.20 -17.58
CA LEU A 186 14.81 17.39 -18.76
C LEU A 186 13.81 16.24 -18.95
N ILE A 187 14.17 15.01 -18.59
CA ILE A 187 13.22 13.88 -18.59
C ILE A 187 12.12 14.10 -17.53
N ILE A 188 12.48 14.59 -16.33
CA ILE A 188 11.52 14.85 -15.25
C ILE A 188 10.48 15.88 -15.67
N ILE A 189 10.90 16.97 -16.31
CA ILE A 189 10.00 18.03 -16.78
C ILE A 189 9.45 17.77 -18.20
N ASP A 190 9.79 16.65 -18.82
CA ASP A 190 9.43 16.31 -20.22
C ASP A 190 9.78 17.44 -21.22
N SER A 191 10.91 18.13 -20.98
CA SER A 191 11.36 19.31 -21.74
C SER A 191 10.31 20.43 -21.88
N ASN A 192 9.26 20.41 -21.07
CA ASN A 192 8.10 21.28 -21.18
C ASN A 192 8.13 22.37 -20.09
N PRO A 193 8.06 23.66 -20.45
CA PRO A 193 8.11 24.77 -19.50
C PRO A 193 6.92 24.78 -18.53
N ASN A 194 5.75 24.28 -18.95
CA ASN A 194 4.60 24.19 -18.07
C ASN A 194 4.84 23.14 -16.97
N ASN A 195 5.56 22.05 -17.27
CA ASN A 195 5.91 21.07 -16.25
C ASN A 195 6.97 21.62 -15.27
N LEU A 196 7.91 22.44 -15.76
CA LEU A 196 8.84 23.16 -14.88
C LEU A 196 8.11 24.14 -13.96
N GLN A 197 7.20 24.95 -14.50
CA GLN A 197 6.37 25.84 -13.70
C GLN A 197 5.54 25.03 -12.70
N ASN A 198 4.95 23.93 -13.14
CA ASN A 198 4.15 23.08 -12.28
C ASN A 198 4.98 22.54 -11.10
N LEU A 199 6.20 22.08 -11.36
CA LEU A 199 7.11 21.62 -10.32
C LEU A 199 7.48 22.73 -9.34
N ILE A 200 7.75 23.94 -9.85
CA ILE A 200 8.04 25.12 -9.02
C ILE A 200 6.83 25.46 -8.15
N ASP A 201 5.63 25.51 -8.71
CA ASP A 201 4.38 25.77 -7.96
C ASP A 201 4.17 24.71 -6.87
N GLN A 202 4.37 23.43 -7.19
CA GLN A 202 4.24 22.33 -6.24
C GLN A 202 5.16 22.51 -5.02
N ILE A 203 6.30 23.18 -5.19
CA ILE A 203 7.26 23.43 -4.12
C ILE A 203 6.93 24.73 -3.39
N PHE A 204 6.67 25.82 -4.12
CA PHE A 204 6.65 27.19 -3.56
C PHE A 204 5.27 27.80 -3.33
N TYR A 205 4.17 27.10 -3.64
CA TYR A 205 2.80 27.65 -3.53
C TYR A 205 2.39 28.19 -2.14
N GLN A 206 3.15 27.89 -1.08
CA GLN A 206 2.86 28.45 0.26
C GLN A 206 3.45 29.85 0.51
N ILE A 207 4.40 30.31 -0.30
CA ILE A 207 5.00 31.65 -0.11
C ILE A 207 3.96 32.75 -0.39
N GLU A 208 3.06 32.56 -1.35
CA GLU A 208 2.15 33.62 -1.78
C GLU A 208 0.95 33.83 -0.83
N GLN A 209 0.39 32.77 -0.23
CA GLN A 209 -0.82 32.92 0.61
C GLN A 209 -0.57 33.54 1.99
N GLN A 210 0.67 33.53 2.50
CA GLN A 210 0.99 34.16 3.79
C GLN A 210 1.12 35.69 3.67
N ASP A 211 1.53 36.22 2.51
CA ASP A 211 1.66 37.66 2.29
C ASP A 211 0.29 38.35 2.11
N ASP A 212 -0.70 37.66 1.56
CA ASP A 212 -2.05 38.21 1.41
C ASP A 212 -2.78 38.30 2.75
N GLN A 213 -2.60 37.33 3.66
CA GLN A 213 -3.23 37.35 4.99
C GLN A 213 -2.58 38.34 5.96
N GLN A 214 -1.32 38.75 5.75
CA GLN A 214 -0.68 39.77 6.60
C GLN A 214 -0.96 41.21 6.14
N ASN A 215 -1.43 41.41 4.92
CA ASN A 215 -1.71 42.74 4.36
C ASN A 215 -3.18 43.18 4.44
N GLU A 216 -4.11 42.29 4.78
CA GLU A 216 -5.48 42.68 5.15
C GLU A 216 -5.54 43.14 6.61
N ALA A 217 -5.08 44.37 6.84
CA ALA A 217 -5.38 45.07 8.08
C ALA A 217 -6.92 45.14 8.26
N PRO A 218 -7.47 44.81 9.45
CA PRO A 218 -8.91 44.80 9.65
C PRO A 218 -9.46 46.21 9.47
N GLN A 219 -10.08 46.46 8.31
CA GLN A 219 -10.90 47.64 8.11
C GLN A 219 -12.11 47.50 9.04
N GLN A 220 -12.11 48.27 10.12
CA GLN A 220 -13.26 48.43 11.00
C GLN A 220 -14.39 49.10 10.22
N GLU A 221 -15.19 48.33 9.50
CA GLU A 221 -16.49 48.79 9.01
C GLU A 221 -17.45 48.91 10.19
N GLN A 222 -17.77 50.16 10.54
CA GLN A 222 -18.88 50.49 11.43
C GLN A 222 -20.19 50.23 10.69
N GLU A 223 -20.75 49.04 10.83
CA GLU A 223 -22.10 48.74 10.36
C GLU A 223 -23.15 49.44 11.25
N GLN A 224 -23.93 50.35 10.64
CA GLN A 224 -25.22 50.76 11.16
C GLN A 224 -26.30 49.76 10.70
N PRO A 225 -27.27 49.40 11.56
CA PRO A 225 -28.26 48.40 11.24
C PRO A 225 -29.34 48.97 10.31
N LYS A 226 -29.42 48.47 9.08
CA LYS A 226 -30.61 48.62 8.23
C LYS A 226 -31.50 47.40 8.38
N GLN A 227 -32.68 47.62 8.97
CA GLN A 227 -33.81 46.70 8.89
C GLN A 227 -34.22 46.54 7.43
N ASN A 228 -34.34 45.31 6.93
CA ASN A 228 -35.13 45.02 5.74
C ASN A 228 -35.95 43.75 5.90
N GLN A 229 -37.15 43.86 5.37
CA GLN A 229 -38.29 42.97 5.50
C GLN A 229 -38.12 41.72 4.64
N ILE A 230 -38.58 40.59 5.17
CA ILE A 230 -38.66 39.30 4.49
C ILE A 230 -39.91 39.31 3.59
N GLU A 231 -39.71 39.20 2.28
CA GLU A 231 -40.77 38.90 1.31
C GLU A 231 -40.59 37.44 0.87
N VAL A 232 -41.56 36.61 1.24
CA VAL A 232 -41.62 35.18 0.91
C VAL A 232 -42.22 35.04 -0.49
N GLN A 233 -41.49 34.42 -1.42
CA GLN A 233 -42.06 33.95 -2.69
C GLN A 233 -41.96 32.43 -2.75
N ASP A 234 -43.13 31.80 -2.87
CA ASP A 234 -43.35 30.37 -3.06
C ASP A 234 -42.84 29.91 -4.43
N ILE A 235 -42.01 28.87 -4.46
CA ILE A 235 -41.61 28.19 -5.70
C ILE A 235 -42.27 26.81 -5.75
N ASN A 236 -43.10 26.66 -6.77
CA ASN A 236 -43.93 25.52 -7.12
C ASN A 236 -43.09 24.51 -7.94
N TYR A 237 -42.87 23.29 -7.43
CA TYR A 237 -42.21 22.21 -8.17
C TYR A 237 -43.23 21.33 -8.88
N SER A 238 -43.22 21.36 -10.22
CA SER A 238 -43.91 20.37 -11.06
C SER A 238 -42.89 19.37 -11.62
N GLN A 239 -43.10 18.09 -11.33
CA GLN A 239 -42.42 16.98 -12.00
C GLN A 239 -43.08 16.64 -13.34
N PRO A 240 -42.33 16.05 -14.29
CA PRO A 240 -42.94 15.19 -15.31
C PRO A 240 -42.43 13.75 -15.25
N ASP A 241 -43.41 12.86 -15.06
CA ASP A 241 -43.66 11.54 -15.67
C ASP A 241 -42.50 10.71 -16.27
N LEU A 242 -42.29 9.54 -15.65
CA LEU A 242 -41.73 8.35 -16.27
C LEU A 242 -42.77 7.67 -17.19
N GLN A 243 -42.41 7.42 -18.44
CA GLN A 243 -43.09 6.44 -19.30
C GLN A 243 -42.21 5.24 -19.62
N LYS A 244 -42.90 4.10 -19.60
CA LYS A 244 -42.49 2.72 -19.80
C LYS A 244 -41.98 2.44 -21.22
N SER A 245 -41.09 1.46 -21.35
CA SER A 245 -41.07 0.57 -22.51
C SER A 245 -40.83 -0.87 -22.08
N ASP A 246 -41.81 -1.70 -22.42
CA ASP A 246 -41.81 -3.15 -22.34
C ASP A 246 -41.18 -3.78 -23.59
N ALA A 247 -40.87 -5.07 -23.44
CA ALA A 247 -40.79 -6.12 -24.45
C ALA A 247 -39.40 -6.49 -25.01
N LEU A 248 -38.94 -7.69 -24.64
CA LEU A 248 -38.76 -8.80 -25.58
C LEU A 248 -38.69 -10.13 -24.81
N GLN A 249 -39.67 -10.99 -25.06
CA GLN A 249 -39.71 -12.40 -24.67
C GLN A 249 -39.06 -13.22 -25.78
N GLU A 250 -38.12 -14.11 -25.45
CA GLU A 250 -37.84 -15.29 -26.28
C GLU A 250 -37.92 -16.55 -25.43
N SER A 251 -38.77 -17.45 -25.92
CA SER A 251 -39.11 -18.76 -25.40
C SER A 251 -38.03 -19.79 -25.70
N PHE A 252 -37.66 -20.62 -24.72
CA PHE A 252 -36.97 -21.88 -24.95
C PHE A 252 -37.87 -23.07 -24.58
N ASN A 253 -37.90 -24.02 -25.50
CA ASN A 253 -38.82 -25.16 -25.59
C ASN A 253 -38.03 -26.46 -25.29
N PRO A 254 -38.49 -27.37 -24.42
CA PRO A 254 -37.82 -28.66 -24.21
C PRO A 254 -38.64 -29.83 -24.79
N ASN A 255 -38.03 -30.64 -25.64
CA ASN A 255 -38.49 -32.00 -25.99
C ASN A 255 -37.28 -32.94 -25.95
N GLN A 256 -37.24 -33.88 -25.01
CA GLN A 256 -37.75 -35.26 -25.11
C GLN A 256 -36.93 -36.18 -26.04
N THR A 257 -36.22 -37.13 -25.44
CA THR A 257 -36.05 -38.47 -26.04
C THR A 257 -36.03 -39.55 -24.94
N GLN A 258 -36.83 -40.60 -25.18
CA GLN A 258 -37.07 -41.77 -24.33
C GLN A 258 -36.14 -42.96 -24.66
N LYS A 259 -35.80 -43.72 -23.60
CA LYS A 259 -35.78 -45.20 -23.42
C LYS A 259 -35.08 -46.12 -24.45
N GLN A 260 -34.23 -47.05 -23.94
CA GLN A 260 -34.54 -48.50 -23.78
C GLN A 260 -33.39 -49.31 -23.09
N HIS A 261 -33.78 -50.33 -22.32
CA HIS A 261 -33.07 -51.33 -21.47
C HIS A 261 -32.46 -52.53 -22.28
N PRO A 262 -32.03 -53.68 -21.69
CA PRO A 262 -31.09 -53.99 -20.59
C PRO A 262 -30.07 -55.12 -20.97
N ASN A 263 -29.09 -55.47 -20.10
CA ASN A 263 -28.83 -56.86 -19.72
C ASN A 263 -27.78 -57.06 -18.61
N GLN A 264 -27.93 -58.22 -17.96
CA GLN A 264 -27.32 -58.76 -16.75
C GLN A 264 -25.81 -59.06 -16.86
N GLU A 265 -25.10 -59.05 -15.73
CA GLU A 265 -24.32 -60.21 -15.24
C GLU A 265 -23.91 -60.01 -13.75
N GLN A 266 -24.26 -61.00 -12.93
CA GLN A 266 -23.65 -61.32 -11.62
C GLN A 266 -22.35 -62.09 -11.93
N SER A 267 -21.23 -61.98 -11.22
CA SER A 267 -20.89 -62.43 -9.87
C SER A 267 -19.37 -62.19 -9.70
N GLU A 268 -18.79 -61.86 -8.55
CA GLU A 268 -18.21 -62.81 -7.60
C GLU A 268 -17.54 -62.08 -6.42
N GLN A 269 -17.39 -62.81 -5.33
CA GLN A 269 -17.05 -62.40 -3.97
C GLN A 269 -15.54 -62.29 -3.68
N LYS A 270 -15.23 -61.36 -2.76
CA LYS A 270 -14.35 -61.47 -1.56
C LYS A 270 -12.85 -61.77 -1.70
N LYS A 271 -12.08 -60.91 -0.98
CA LYS A 271 -10.66 -60.94 -0.50
C LYS A 271 -9.90 -59.78 -1.17
N ASP A 272 -9.32 -58.78 -0.50
CA ASP A 272 -8.51 -58.79 0.72
C ASP A 272 -8.61 -57.43 1.44
N GLU A 273 -8.98 -57.45 2.72
CA GLU A 273 -9.26 -56.25 3.53
C GLU A 273 -8.20 -55.99 4.61
N LYS A 274 -6.92 -56.37 4.35
CA LYS A 274 -5.85 -56.26 5.36
C LYS A 274 -4.52 -55.63 4.89
N GLN A 275 -4.48 -55.03 3.71
CA GLN A 275 -3.28 -54.32 3.23
C GLN A 275 -3.37 -52.78 3.38
N ASP A 276 -4.57 -52.21 3.58
CA ASP A 276 -4.78 -50.75 3.52
C ASP A 276 -4.51 -50.00 4.84
N GLN A 277 -4.45 -50.69 5.98
CA GLN A 277 -4.15 -50.03 7.27
C GLN A 277 -2.66 -49.69 7.44
N ILE A 278 -1.75 -50.33 6.70
CA ILE A 278 -0.30 -50.05 6.77
C ILE A 278 0.10 -48.94 5.79
N VAL A 279 -0.65 -48.75 4.70
CA VAL A 279 -0.44 -47.65 3.73
C VAL A 279 -1.00 -46.33 4.26
N GLN A 280 -2.14 -46.34 4.97
CA GLN A 280 -2.69 -45.13 5.59
C GLN A 280 -1.85 -44.61 6.76
N SER A 281 -1.23 -45.49 7.56
CA SER A 281 -0.36 -45.04 8.68
C SER A 281 0.98 -44.45 8.22
N LYS A 282 1.42 -44.73 6.98
CA LYS A 282 2.66 -44.17 6.41
C LYS A 282 2.45 -42.90 5.60
N LEU A 283 1.23 -42.59 5.17
CA LEU A 283 0.90 -41.37 4.42
C LEU A 283 0.60 -40.16 5.33
N LEU A 284 0.44 -40.39 6.64
CA LEU A 284 0.10 -39.38 7.65
C LEU A 284 1.31 -38.71 8.34
N GLN A 285 2.54 -39.03 7.94
CA GLN A 285 3.75 -38.43 8.53
C GLN A 285 4.46 -37.38 7.65
N GLU A 286 3.96 -37.11 6.44
CA GLU A 286 4.54 -36.08 5.54
C GLU A 286 3.46 -35.21 4.85
N SER A 287 2.37 -34.88 5.54
CA SER A 287 1.46 -33.85 5.03
C SER A 287 2.08 -32.48 5.25
N GLN A 288 2.78 -31.97 4.22
CA GLN A 288 3.09 -30.54 4.11
C GLN A 288 1.79 -29.73 4.19
N PRO A 289 1.74 -28.61 4.92
CA PRO A 289 0.52 -27.80 5.02
C PRO A 289 0.18 -27.24 3.64
N TYR A 290 -1.00 -27.59 3.12
CA TYR A 290 -1.52 -27.01 1.88
C TYR A 290 -2.13 -25.65 2.18
N TYR A 291 -1.59 -24.62 1.53
CA TYR A 291 -2.01 -23.23 1.61
C TYR A 291 -3.42 -23.02 1.05
N THR A 292 -4.22 -22.17 1.70
CA THR A 292 -5.52 -21.72 1.20
C THR A 292 -5.38 -20.96 -0.13
N GLU A 293 -6.36 -21.05 -1.04
CA GLU A 293 -6.30 -20.36 -2.34
C GLU A 293 -6.34 -18.81 -2.25
N SER A 294 -6.61 -18.24 -1.06
CA SER A 294 -6.50 -16.80 -0.81
C SER A 294 -5.06 -16.44 -0.39
N PRO A 295 -4.28 -15.72 -1.24
CA PRO A 295 -2.92 -15.29 -0.91
C PRO A 295 -2.90 -14.39 0.34
N LEU A 296 -3.93 -13.56 0.50
CA LEU A 296 -4.05 -12.64 1.63
C LEU A 296 -4.25 -13.37 2.96
N LEU A 297 -5.13 -14.38 3.00
CA LEU A 297 -5.34 -15.16 4.21
C LEU A 297 -4.07 -15.90 4.61
N ASN A 298 -3.36 -16.45 3.63
CA ASN A 298 -2.09 -17.12 3.87
C ASN A 298 -1.03 -16.16 4.43
N TYR A 299 -0.94 -14.95 3.86
CA TYR A 299 -0.06 -13.91 4.34
C TYR A 299 -0.31 -13.58 5.82
N TYR A 300 -1.57 -13.36 6.21
CA TYR A 300 -1.90 -13.07 7.61
C TYR A 300 -1.61 -14.25 8.54
N HIS A 301 -1.82 -15.49 8.11
CA HIS A 301 -1.43 -16.65 8.91
C HIS A 301 0.08 -16.71 9.17
N LEU A 302 0.90 -16.41 8.16
CA LEU A 302 2.34 -16.34 8.31
C LEU A 302 2.75 -15.20 9.24
N GLN A 303 2.15 -14.02 9.07
CA GLN A 303 2.46 -12.85 9.90
C GLN A 303 2.08 -13.08 11.38
N ILE A 304 0.91 -13.67 11.63
CA ILE A 304 0.49 -14.04 13.00
C ILE A 304 1.55 -14.96 13.58
N ARG A 305 1.89 -16.05 12.88
CA ARG A 305 2.87 -17.05 13.33
C ARG A 305 4.23 -16.44 13.67
N ASP A 306 4.72 -15.54 12.82
CA ASP A 306 5.99 -14.85 13.05
C ASP A 306 5.96 -13.97 14.31
N GLU A 307 4.84 -13.28 14.58
CA GLU A 307 4.67 -12.52 15.83
C GLU A 307 4.55 -13.45 17.06
N GLU A 308 3.89 -14.60 16.94
CA GLU A 308 3.84 -15.59 18.03
C GLU A 308 5.24 -16.08 18.39
N ASP A 309 6.07 -16.37 17.39
CA ASP A 309 7.44 -16.84 17.58
C ASP A 309 8.32 -15.75 18.23
N LYS A 310 8.12 -14.47 17.90
CA LYS A 310 8.80 -13.34 18.56
C LYS A 310 8.39 -13.19 20.03
N ILE A 311 7.08 -13.22 20.31
CA ILE A 311 6.56 -13.11 21.68
C ILE A 311 7.07 -14.28 22.52
N LYS A 312 7.04 -15.49 21.97
CA LYS A 312 7.58 -16.68 22.62
C LYS A 312 9.05 -16.52 22.96
N LYS A 313 9.86 -16.06 22.00
CA LYS A 313 11.29 -15.79 22.21
C LYS A 313 11.52 -14.75 23.31
N LEU A 314 10.74 -13.67 23.33
CA LEU A 314 10.82 -12.64 24.39
C LEU A 314 10.41 -13.19 25.77
N CYS A 315 9.37 -14.01 25.84
CA CYS A 315 8.96 -14.67 27.09
C CYS A 315 10.06 -15.59 27.61
N ASP A 316 10.69 -16.37 26.72
CA ASP A 316 11.81 -17.25 27.04
C ASP A 316 13.03 -16.46 27.54
N GLU A 317 13.37 -15.34 26.88
CA GLU A 317 14.48 -14.44 27.27
C GLU A 317 14.26 -13.79 28.64
N LEU A 318 13.01 -13.41 28.95
CA LEU A 318 12.64 -12.79 30.23
C LEU A 318 12.30 -13.81 31.33
N ASN A 319 12.28 -15.11 31.01
CA ASN A 319 11.83 -16.19 31.89
C ASN A 319 10.42 -15.93 32.47
N ILE A 320 9.52 -15.40 31.64
CA ILE A 320 8.11 -15.14 31.98
C ILE A 320 7.26 -16.24 31.31
N PRO A 321 6.23 -16.78 31.99
CA PRO A 321 5.29 -17.69 31.35
C PRO A 321 4.68 -17.06 30.10
N ASN A 322 4.59 -17.83 29.00
CA ASN A 322 4.00 -17.36 27.76
C ASN A 322 2.47 -17.27 27.89
N ILE A 323 1.99 -16.18 28.52
CA ILE A 323 0.58 -15.87 28.73
C ILE A 323 -0.14 -15.69 27.39
N TYR A 324 0.58 -15.30 26.33
CA TYR A 324 0.02 -15.15 24.98
C TYR A 324 -0.48 -16.47 24.41
N THR A 325 0.34 -17.53 24.40
CA THR A 325 -0.09 -18.86 23.96
C THR A 325 -1.28 -19.35 24.79
N GLN A 326 -1.26 -19.09 26.10
CA GLN A 326 -2.36 -19.47 26.99
C GLN A 326 -3.66 -18.73 26.66
N LYS A 327 -3.66 -17.40 26.52
CA LYS A 327 -4.85 -16.61 26.18
C LYS A 327 -5.38 -16.91 24.78
N ARG A 328 -4.49 -17.19 23.82
CA ARG A 328 -4.87 -17.63 22.47
C ARG A 328 -5.58 -18.98 22.51
N GLU A 329 -5.02 -19.95 23.23
CA GLU A 329 -5.66 -21.23 23.46
C GLU A 329 -6.99 -21.05 24.23
N GLU A 330 -7.12 -20.06 25.09
CA GLU A 330 -8.38 -19.76 25.79
C GLU A 330 -9.41 -19.02 24.91
N SER A 331 -8.99 -18.40 23.80
CA SER A 331 -9.90 -17.71 22.88
C SER A 331 -10.76 -18.72 22.12
N GLY A 332 -12.01 -18.85 22.57
CA GLY A 332 -13.02 -19.65 21.89
C GLY A 332 -13.28 -19.19 20.45
N LEU A 333 -13.04 -17.91 20.16
CA LEU A 333 -13.22 -17.32 18.84
C LEU A 333 -12.09 -17.76 17.88
N ILE A 334 -10.82 -17.68 18.30
CA ILE A 334 -9.70 -18.21 17.50
C ILE A 334 -9.89 -19.70 17.25
N LYS A 335 -10.22 -20.48 18.28
CA LYS A 335 -10.49 -21.92 18.14
C LYS A 335 -11.63 -22.22 17.17
N TYR A 336 -12.67 -21.38 17.17
CA TYR A 336 -13.77 -21.49 16.22
C TYR A 336 -13.28 -21.25 14.78
N TYR A 337 -12.49 -20.20 14.56
CA TYR A 337 -11.96 -19.88 13.22
C TYR A 337 -10.93 -20.90 12.72
N GLU A 338 -10.03 -21.38 13.57
CA GLU A 338 -9.11 -22.47 13.24
C GLU A 338 -9.87 -23.73 12.83
N LYS A 339 -10.97 -24.04 13.53
CA LYS A 339 -11.83 -25.17 13.20
C LYS A 339 -12.56 -24.98 11.86
N GLU A 340 -13.05 -23.78 11.57
CA GLU A 340 -13.72 -23.51 10.29
C GLU A 340 -12.73 -23.52 9.13
N ILE A 341 -11.53 -22.94 9.30
CA ILE A 341 -10.43 -23.04 8.33
C ILE A 341 -10.04 -24.50 8.06
N ALA A 342 -9.88 -25.30 9.12
CA ALA A 342 -9.57 -26.72 8.98
C ALA A 342 -10.68 -27.50 8.26
N ARG A 343 -11.95 -27.18 8.53
CA ARG A 343 -13.11 -27.76 7.85
C ARG A 343 -13.11 -27.40 6.36
N GLU A 344 -12.82 -26.15 6.00
CA GLU A 344 -12.72 -25.69 4.62
C GLU A 344 -11.57 -26.38 3.88
N GLN A 345 -10.40 -26.51 4.52
CA GLN A 345 -9.29 -27.29 3.99
C GLN A 345 -9.67 -28.76 3.74
N GLU A 346 -10.46 -29.36 4.64
CA GLU A 346 -10.96 -30.73 4.45
C GLU A 346 -11.89 -30.84 3.24
N ILE A 347 -12.81 -29.88 3.06
CA ILE A 347 -13.72 -29.83 1.90
C ILE A 347 -12.93 -29.69 0.61
N CYS A 348 -11.99 -28.75 0.53
CA CYS A 348 -11.12 -28.56 -0.63
C CYS A 348 -10.35 -29.84 -0.95
N ASN A 349 -9.70 -30.45 0.05
CA ASN A 349 -8.95 -31.69 -0.13
C ASN A 349 -9.82 -32.84 -0.65
N ARG A 350 -11.06 -32.97 -0.15
CA ARG A 350 -12.02 -33.97 -0.62
C ARG A 350 -12.39 -33.76 -2.08
N LEU A 351 -12.73 -32.52 -2.47
CA LEU A 351 -13.05 -32.18 -3.85
C LEU A 351 -11.88 -32.42 -4.80
N PHE A 352 -10.64 -32.13 -4.38
CA PHE A 352 -9.44 -32.46 -5.14
C PHE A 352 -9.25 -33.96 -5.31
N GLN A 353 -9.44 -34.76 -4.25
CA GLN A 353 -9.34 -36.22 -4.33
C GLN A 353 -10.40 -36.81 -5.27
N GLU A 354 -11.64 -36.32 -5.19
CA GLU A 354 -12.74 -36.74 -6.09
C GLU A 354 -12.43 -36.41 -7.56
N SER A 355 -11.83 -35.25 -7.84
CA SER A 355 -11.38 -34.89 -9.20
C SER A 355 -10.31 -35.84 -9.74
N ARG A 356 -9.35 -36.26 -8.90
CA ARG A 356 -8.29 -37.20 -9.28
C ARG A 356 -8.84 -38.60 -9.54
N GLN A 357 -9.81 -39.05 -8.76
CA GLN A 357 -10.41 -40.38 -8.90
C GLN A 357 -11.32 -40.48 -10.13
N THR A 358 -12.06 -39.42 -10.45
CA THR A 358 -13.03 -39.44 -11.56
C THR A 358 -12.38 -39.15 -12.92
N GLY A 359 -11.17 -38.59 -12.95
CA GLY A 359 -10.52 -38.15 -14.20
C GLY A 359 -11.25 -37.02 -14.91
N VAL A 360 -12.33 -36.50 -14.31
CA VAL A 360 -13.06 -35.34 -14.77
C VAL A 360 -12.42 -34.13 -14.10
N PRO A 361 -11.88 -33.15 -14.84
CA PRO A 361 -11.42 -31.92 -14.24
C PRO A 361 -12.56 -31.34 -13.43
N SER A 362 -12.33 -31.11 -12.13
CA SER A 362 -13.36 -30.63 -11.25
C SER A 362 -13.94 -29.36 -11.86
N LYS A 363 -15.27 -29.29 -11.99
CA LYS A 363 -15.96 -28.04 -12.31
C LYS A 363 -15.94 -27.08 -11.12
N ILE A 364 -14.82 -27.04 -10.38
CA ILE A 364 -14.47 -25.91 -9.54
C ILE A 364 -14.05 -24.82 -10.52
N SER A 365 -15.02 -24.30 -11.28
CA SER A 365 -14.87 -23.00 -11.92
C SER A 365 -14.77 -22.03 -10.78
N LYS A 366 -13.54 -21.63 -10.40
CA LYS A 366 -13.23 -20.58 -9.40
C LYS A 366 -14.41 -20.36 -8.48
N SER A 367 -14.69 -21.34 -7.60
CA SER A 367 -15.80 -21.22 -6.69
C SER A 367 -15.58 -19.92 -5.94
N THR A 368 -16.44 -18.92 -6.17
CA THR A 368 -16.48 -17.64 -5.45
C THR A 368 -16.96 -17.92 -4.03
N PHE A 369 -16.26 -18.78 -3.32
CA PHE A 369 -16.42 -18.94 -1.89
C PHE A 369 -15.40 -18.01 -1.24
N THR A 370 -15.74 -16.72 -1.25
CA THR A 370 -15.20 -15.78 -0.28
C THR A 370 -15.85 -16.16 1.06
N PRO A 371 -15.08 -16.35 2.15
CA PRO A 371 -15.64 -16.37 3.49
C PRO A 371 -16.58 -15.15 3.62
N ASP A 372 -17.74 -15.30 4.26
CA ASP A 372 -18.63 -14.16 4.49
C ASP A 372 -17.77 -13.00 5.02
N PRO A 373 -17.76 -11.83 4.35
CA PRO A 373 -16.91 -10.71 4.73
C PRO A 373 -17.05 -10.36 6.21
N LEU A 374 -18.24 -10.57 6.78
CA LEU A 374 -18.53 -10.37 8.20
C LEU A 374 -17.72 -11.30 9.13
N TYR A 375 -17.42 -12.54 8.71
CA TYR A 375 -16.62 -13.47 9.51
C TYR A 375 -15.14 -13.11 9.54
N LEU A 376 -14.61 -12.55 8.45
CA LEU A 376 -13.22 -12.12 8.38
C LEU A 376 -13.01 -10.87 9.25
N ASP A 377 -13.96 -9.94 9.23
CA ASP A 377 -13.96 -8.74 10.07
C ASP A 377 -13.95 -9.10 11.56
N ASP A 378 -14.79 -10.02 12.02
CA ASP A 378 -14.84 -10.42 13.43
C ASP A 378 -13.56 -11.16 13.89
N TYR A 379 -13.00 -12.02 13.03
CA TYR A 379 -11.71 -12.67 13.29
C TYR A 379 -10.58 -11.65 13.40
N GLN A 380 -10.54 -10.69 12.48
CA GLN A 380 -9.53 -9.65 12.46
C GLN A 380 -9.67 -8.68 13.63
N ARG A 381 -10.90 -8.28 14.00
CA ARG A 381 -11.15 -7.49 15.22
C ARG A 381 -10.64 -8.20 16.47
N GLU A 382 -10.81 -9.51 16.55
CA GLU A 382 -10.30 -10.29 17.66
C GLU A 382 -8.77 -10.36 17.65
N LEU A 383 -8.14 -10.52 16.48
CA LEU A 383 -6.68 -10.46 16.35
C LEU A 383 -6.12 -9.08 16.74
N ILE A 384 -6.75 -8.00 16.30
CA ILE A 384 -6.38 -6.61 16.67
C ILE A 384 -6.57 -6.41 18.18
N ARG A 385 -7.66 -6.92 18.76
CA ARG A 385 -7.89 -6.88 20.21
C ARG A 385 -6.76 -7.57 20.96
N ILE A 386 -6.35 -8.75 20.49
CA ILE A 386 -5.26 -9.53 21.07
C ILE A 386 -3.92 -8.81 20.92
N ASP A 387 -3.59 -8.27 19.74
CA ASP A 387 -2.36 -7.48 19.52
C ASP A 387 -2.29 -6.26 20.45
N ASN A 388 -3.40 -5.53 20.59
CA ASN A 388 -3.49 -4.39 21.50
C ASN A 388 -3.31 -4.80 22.98
N GLU A 389 -3.86 -5.94 23.40
CA GLU A 389 -3.61 -6.48 24.74
C GLU A 389 -2.14 -6.84 24.95
N ILE A 390 -1.48 -7.44 23.95
CA ILE A 390 -0.04 -7.76 24.00
C ILE A 390 0.78 -6.49 24.13
N ARG A 391 0.55 -5.47 23.28
CA ARG A 391 1.29 -4.20 23.33
C ARG A 391 1.14 -3.53 24.69
N LYS A 392 -0.06 -3.57 25.27
CA LYS A 392 -0.34 -3.06 26.61
C LYS A 392 0.44 -3.82 27.69
N GLU A 393 0.47 -5.15 27.61
CA GLU A 393 1.27 -5.97 28.55
C GLU A 393 2.77 -5.76 28.37
N ALA A 394 3.28 -5.71 27.14
CA ALA A 394 4.69 -5.43 26.84
C ALA A 394 5.12 -4.04 27.38
N THR A 395 4.26 -3.03 27.24
CA THR A 395 4.50 -1.69 27.81
C THR A 395 4.54 -1.74 29.34
N ASN A 396 3.63 -2.49 29.97
CA ASN A 396 3.64 -2.70 31.41
C ASN A 396 4.90 -3.43 31.88
N ILE A 397 5.36 -4.44 31.14
CA ILE A 397 6.61 -5.18 31.45
C ILE A 397 7.80 -4.24 31.33
N SER A 398 7.93 -3.47 30.24
CA SER A 398 9.00 -2.47 30.07
C SER A 398 9.03 -1.44 31.22
N PHE A 399 7.85 -0.97 31.63
CA PHE A 399 7.71 -0.07 32.77
C PHE A 399 8.13 -0.74 34.10
N LEU A 400 7.80 -2.00 34.32
CA LEU A 400 8.23 -2.75 35.50
C LEU A 400 9.74 -3.01 35.50
N SER A 401 10.33 -3.36 34.36
CA SER A 401 11.78 -3.54 34.22
C SER A 401 12.53 -2.24 34.52
N SER A 402 12.10 -1.10 33.97
CA SER A 402 12.72 0.19 34.25
C SER A 402 12.60 0.61 35.73
N LYS A 403 11.54 0.22 36.43
CA LYS A 403 11.43 0.42 37.88
C LYS A 403 12.37 -0.49 38.67
N PHE A 404 12.54 -1.73 38.23
CA PHE A 404 13.41 -2.69 38.90
C PHE A 404 14.87 -2.25 38.83
N ASP A 405 15.34 -1.80 37.66
CA ASP A 405 16.68 -1.25 37.44
C ASP A 405 16.97 -0.03 38.34
N ASN A 406 15.97 0.84 38.52
CA ASN A 406 16.08 1.99 39.41
C ASN A 406 16.09 1.62 40.91
N SER A 407 15.47 0.50 41.29
CA SER A 407 15.32 0.10 42.70
C SER A 407 16.54 -0.62 43.27
N ILE A 408 17.33 -1.27 42.43
CA ILE A 408 18.43 -2.13 42.89
C ILE A 408 19.72 -1.33 43.14
N GLY A 409 19.84 -0.10 42.64
CA GLY A 409 21.01 0.76 42.88
C GLY A 409 22.35 0.14 42.44
N LEU A 410 22.31 -1.01 41.77
CA LEU A 410 23.46 -1.59 41.11
C LEU A 410 23.66 -0.78 39.83
N SER A 411 24.61 0.15 39.90
CA SER A 411 25.22 0.74 38.72
C SER A 411 25.92 -0.38 37.92
N THR A 412 25.17 -1.16 37.17
CA THR A 412 25.67 -2.05 36.12
C THR A 412 26.04 -1.19 34.92
N SER A 413 27.15 -0.47 35.02
CA SER A 413 27.76 0.27 33.90
C SER A 413 28.29 -0.63 32.78
N HIS A 414 27.86 -1.90 32.70
CA HIS A 414 28.24 -2.88 31.69
C HIS A 414 27.08 -3.59 30.99
N LEU A 415 25.83 -3.20 31.25
CA LEU A 415 24.68 -3.63 30.43
C LEU A 415 23.79 -2.41 30.15
N ARG A 416 24.32 -1.46 29.36
CA ARG A 416 23.43 -0.52 28.67
C ARG A 416 22.75 -1.30 27.56
N TYR A 417 21.47 -1.58 27.72
CA TYR A 417 20.59 -1.73 26.57
C TYR A 417 20.57 -0.37 25.87
N GLU A 418 21.39 -0.24 24.82
CA GLU A 418 21.15 0.79 23.83
C GLU A 418 19.83 0.41 23.16
N SER A 419 18.76 1.17 23.47
CA SER A 419 17.61 1.26 22.56
C SER A 419 18.17 1.38 21.15
N PRO A 420 17.67 0.63 20.15
CA PRO A 420 18.15 0.78 18.79
C PRO A 420 17.87 2.23 18.37
N ARG A 421 18.87 3.10 18.54
CA ARG A 421 18.96 4.32 17.75
C ARG A 421 19.12 3.79 16.36
N LYS A 422 18.14 4.14 15.54
CA LYS A 422 18.09 4.05 14.08
C LYS A 422 19.51 4.06 13.48
N ASN A 423 20.10 2.88 13.34
CA ASN A 423 21.00 2.61 12.25
C ASN A 423 20.07 2.51 11.04
N GLN A 424 19.90 3.63 10.32
CA GLN A 424 19.60 3.57 8.90
C GLN A 424 20.82 2.94 8.23
N GLU A 425 20.99 1.63 8.42
CA GLU A 425 21.81 0.82 7.53
C GLU A 425 21.00 0.71 6.25
N SER A 426 21.50 1.36 5.21
CA SER A 426 21.00 1.25 3.85
C SER A 426 21.02 -0.24 3.46
N TYR A 427 19.87 -0.89 3.52
CA TYR A 427 19.61 -2.07 2.72
C TYR A 427 19.36 -1.64 1.27
N LEU A 428 20.37 -1.05 0.64
CA LEU A 428 20.44 -0.93 -0.81
C LEU A 428 21.41 -2.01 -1.31
N TYR A 429 20.85 -2.88 -2.14
CA TYR A 429 21.44 -3.96 -2.92
C TYR A 429 22.92 -3.78 -3.33
N ASP A 430 23.83 -4.46 -2.63
CA ASP A 430 25.14 -4.88 -3.18
C ASP A 430 25.01 -6.32 -3.68
N ASN A 431 24.44 -6.52 -4.88
CA ASN A 431 24.46 -7.83 -5.56
C ASN A 431 24.06 -7.78 -7.04
N PHE A 432 24.68 -6.91 -7.87
CA PHE A 432 24.67 -7.11 -9.33
C PHE A 432 25.93 -6.58 -10.01
N SER A 433 27.04 -7.34 -9.93
CA SER A 433 28.13 -7.25 -10.92
C SER A 433 28.75 -8.62 -11.20
N GLY A 434 27.93 -9.55 -11.66
CA GLY A 434 28.35 -10.86 -12.16
C GLY A 434 28.63 -10.87 -13.66
N GLN A 435 29.47 -9.97 -14.20
CA GLN A 435 30.02 -10.12 -15.56
C GLN A 435 31.44 -10.69 -15.50
N LYS A 436 31.57 -12.01 -15.68
CA LYS A 436 32.85 -12.63 -16.02
C LYS A 436 33.25 -12.21 -17.44
N LYS A 437 34.10 -11.19 -17.55
CA LYS A 437 34.92 -10.99 -18.77
C LYS A 437 36.02 -12.05 -18.77
N GLN A 438 35.91 -13.03 -19.68
CA GLN A 438 37.05 -13.86 -20.07
C GLN A 438 37.99 -13.01 -20.92
N PHE A 439 39.14 -12.63 -20.36
CA PHE A 439 40.29 -12.19 -21.15
C PHE A 439 41.09 -13.43 -21.55
N GLY A 440 41.08 -13.75 -22.84
CA GLY A 440 42.08 -14.62 -23.44
C GLY A 440 43.32 -13.81 -23.79
N PHE A 441 44.46 -14.18 -23.22
CA PHE A 441 45.78 -13.86 -23.74
C PHE A 441 46.57 -15.16 -23.85
N GLN A 442 46.68 -15.68 -25.07
CA GLN A 442 47.91 -16.17 -25.70
C GLN A 442 47.63 -16.50 -27.16
#